data_AF-A0A1Z8N305-F1
#
_entry.id   AF-A0A1Z8N305-F1
#
_cell.length_a   1.000
_cell.length_b   1.000
_cell.length_c   1.000
_cell.angle_alpha   90.00
_cell.angle_beta   90.00
_cell.angle_gamma   90.00
#
_symmetry.space_group_name_H-M   'P 1'
#
loop_
_entity.id
_entity.type
_entity.pdbx_description
1 polymer ?
#
loop_
_entity_poly.entity_id
_entity_poly.type
_entity_poly.pdbx_seq_one_letter_code
_entity_poly.pdbx_strand_id
1 'polypeptide(L)'
;MSPLVAYFGLPGPVELIIVAGIVLLLFGNRLPSVMRSMGRGIVEFKKGVQGIEDKSEADLAKSNPADAGQTVAEDTVHSAPVDSNRT
;
A
#
# COMPACT_ATOMS: atom_id res chain seq x y z
N MET A 1 32.46 25.47 26.30
CA MET A 1 31.71 26.64 26.81
C MET A 1 31.15 27.42 25.63
N SER A 2 29.96 27.05 25.15
CA SER A 2 29.12 27.90 24.30
C SER A 2 27.76 27.23 24.05
N PRO A 3 26.79 27.33 24.99
CA PRO A 3 25.41 26.90 24.78
C PRO A 3 24.61 27.83 23.84
N LEU A 4 25.28 28.79 23.20
CA LEU A 4 24.67 29.83 22.38
C LEU A 4 24.24 29.33 20.98
N VAL A 5 24.97 28.38 20.40
CA VAL A 5 24.67 27.87 19.04
C VAL A 5 23.45 26.95 19.03
N ALA A 6 23.19 26.22 20.12
CA ALA A 6 21.99 25.40 20.26
C ALA A 6 20.70 26.23 20.29
N TYR A 7 20.78 27.49 20.75
CA TYR A 7 19.66 28.42 20.78
C TYR A 7 19.37 29.06 19.40
N PHE A 8 20.34 29.02 18.47
CA PHE A 8 20.20 29.62 17.14
C PHE A 8 19.72 28.63 16.06
N GLY A 9 19.71 27.33 16.34
CA GLY A 9 19.36 26.30 15.34
C GLY A 9 17.99 25.67 15.53
N LEU A 10 17.47 25.62 16.77
CA LEU A 10 16.18 25.00 17.08
C LEU A 10 15.41 25.92 18.03
N PRO A 11 14.22 26.41 17.63
CA PRO A 11 13.37 27.17 18.54
C PRO A 11 13.08 26.31 19.76
N GLY A 12 13.26 26.89 20.95
CA GLY A 12 13.03 26.18 22.20
C GLY A 12 11.58 25.69 22.31
N PRO A 13 11.29 24.71 23.18
CA PRO A 13 9.94 24.20 23.37
C PRO A 13 8.92 25.30 23.75
N VAL A 14 9.37 26.33 24.48
CA VAL A 14 8.54 27.50 24.83
C VAL A 14 8.17 28.32 23.59
N GLU A 15 9.12 28.54 22.69
CA GLU A 15 8.93 29.32 21.48
C GLU A 15 7.99 28.60 20.50
N LEU A 16 8.13 27.27 20.38
CA LEU A 16 7.19 26.42 19.63
C LEU A 16 5.76 26.47 20.20
N ILE A 17 5.60 26.49 21.53
CA ILE A 17 4.28 26.63 22.16
C ILE A 17 3.65 27.98 21.82
N ILE A 18 4.42 29.07 21.86
CA ILE A 18 3.93 30.40 21.50
C ILE A 18 3.50 30.45 20.03
N VAL A 19 4.33 29.93 19.12
CA VAL A 19 4.01 29.85 17.69
C VAL A 19 2.77 28.97 17.45
N ALA A 20 2.71 27.81 18.10
CA ALA A 20 1.54 26.94 18.04
C ALA A 20 0.28 27.64 18.56
N GLY A 21 0.40 28.45 19.61
CA GLY A 21 -0.69 29.27 20.15
C GLY A 21 -1.17 30.33 19.17
N ILE A 22 -0.26 31.04 18.49
CA ILE A 22 -0.60 32.03 17.45
C ILE A 22 -1.31 31.33 16.28
N VAL A 23 -0.74 30.23 15.79
CA VAL A 23 -1.31 29.43 14.70
C VAL A 23 -2.68 28.88 15.10
N LEU A 24 -2.86 28.45 16.35
CA LEU A 24 -4.16 28.05 16.88
C LEU A 24 -5.14 29.24 17.02
N LEU A 25 -4.68 30.45 17.27
CA LEU A 25 -5.56 31.63 17.32
C LEU A 25 -6.04 32.03 15.91
N LEU A 26 -5.17 31.96 14.91
CA LEU A 26 -5.51 32.27 13.51
C LEU A 26 -6.43 31.22 12.90
N PHE A 27 -6.13 29.94 13.12
CA PHE A 27 -6.86 28.83 12.48
C PHE A 27 -7.93 28.21 13.38
N GLY A 28 -7.84 28.38 14.70
CA GLY A 28 -8.78 27.83 15.67
C GLY A 28 -8.95 26.32 15.52
N ASN A 29 -10.21 25.91 15.47
CA ASN A 29 -10.60 24.52 15.31
C ASN A 29 -10.33 23.94 13.90
N ARG A 30 -9.85 24.75 12.93
CA ARG A 30 -9.55 24.25 11.57
C ARG A 30 -8.25 23.45 11.50
N LEU A 31 -7.24 23.78 12.31
CA LEU A 31 -5.97 23.04 12.39
C LEU A 31 -6.14 21.53 12.63
N PRO A 32 -6.83 21.10 13.70
CA PRO A 32 -6.99 19.67 13.99
C PRO A 32 -7.81 18.96 12.91
N SER A 33 -8.79 19.65 12.31
CA SER A 33 -9.60 19.10 11.20
C SER A 33 -8.74 18.84 9.95
N VAL A 34 -7.88 19.80 9.57
CA VAL A 34 -6.96 19.68 8.42
C VAL A 34 -5.88 18.63 8.69
N MET A 35 -5.31 18.58 9.90
CA MET A 35 -4.39 17.49 10.27
C MET A 35 -5.06 16.12 10.19
N ARG A 36 -6.33 16.00 10.61
CA ARG A 36 -7.06 14.73 10.56
C ARG A 36 -7.26 14.26 9.12
N SER A 37 -7.70 15.15 8.23
CA SER A 37 -7.94 14.80 6.82
C SER A 37 -6.63 14.51 6.07
N MET A 38 -5.60 15.33 6.28
CA MET A 38 -4.27 15.12 5.70
C MET A 38 -3.61 13.84 6.23
N GLY A 39 -3.72 13.58 7.54
CA GLY A 39 -3.17 12.39 8.18
C GLY A 39 -3.79 11.10 7.65
N ARG A 40 -5.09 11.09 7.34
CA ARG A 40 -5.76 9.94 6.70
C ARG A 40 -5.16 9.65 5.32
N GLY A 41 -4.95 10.68 4.50
CA GLY A 41 -4.31 10.55 3.18
C GLY A 41 -2.87 10.00 3.27
N ILE A 42 -2.07 10.48 4.22
CA ILE A 42 -0.70 9.99 4.44
C ILE A 42 -0.71 8.51 4.87
N VAL A 43 -1.65 8.11 5.74
CA VAL A 43 -1.79 6.72 6.19
C VAL A 43 -2.19 5.79 5.05
N GLU A 44 -3.16 6.19 4.23
CA GLU A 44 -3.59 5.40 3.06
C GLU A 44 -2.49 5.31 2.00
N PHE A 45 -1.76 6.41 1.75
CA PHE A 45 -0.58 6.41 0.88
C PHE A 45 0.49 5.43 1.37
N LYS A 46 0.84 5.50 2.67
CA LYS A 46 1.82 4.59 3.28
C LYS A 46 1.38 3.12 3.19
N LYS A 47 0.09 2.82 3.33
CA LYS A 47 -0.46 1.46 3.15
C LYS A 47 -0.37 1.01 1.68
N GLY A 48 -0.69 1.90 0.74
CA GLY A 48 -0.58 1.62 -0.69
C GLY A 48 0.85 1.30 -1.12
N VAL A 49 1.84 2.05 -0.63
CA VAL A 49 3.26 1.82 -0.93
C VAL A 49 3.76 0.50 -0.36
N GLN A 50 3.50 0.21 0.92
CA GLN A 50 3.88 -1.07 1.55
C GLN A 50 3.23 -2.27 0.86
N GLY A 51 1.96 -2.16 0.48
CA GLY A 51 1.26 -3.26 -0.20
C GLY A 51 1.76 -3.56 -1.63
N ILE A 52 2.58 -2.69 -2.22
CA ILE A 52 3.28 -2.95 -3.50
C ILE A 52 4.60 -3.67 -3.24
N GLU A 53 5.30 -3.31 -2.16
CA GLU A 53 6.53 -3.95 -1.70
C GLU A 53 6.27 -5.42 -1.31
N ASP A 54 5.23 -5.66 -0.50
CA ASP A 54 4.84 -7.01 -0.05
C ASP A 54 4.43 -7.95 -1.21
N LYS A 55 3.81 -7.41 -2.27
CA LYS A 55 3.42 -8.19 -3.46
C LYS A 55 4.60 -8.63 -4.30
N SER A 56 5.65 -7.81 -4.35
CA SER A 56 6.87 -8.13 -5.09
C SER A 56 7.60 -9.34 -4.49
N GLU A 57 7.49 -9.56 -3.18
CA GLU A 57 8.09 -10.69 -2.48
C GLU A 57 7.22 -11.97 -2.54
N ALA A 58 5.88 -11.82 -2.51
CA ALA A 58 4.94 -12.94 -2.57
C ALA A 58 4.84 -13.59 -3.96
N ASP A 59 4.97 -12.81 -5.04
CA ASP A 59 4.93 -13.33 -6.41
C ASP A 59 6.21 -14.13 -6.77
N LEU A 60 7.35 -13.81 -6.17
CA LEU A 60 8.61 -14.56 -6.34
C LEU A 60 8.62 -15.91 -5.59
N ALA A 61 7.83 -16.05 -4.52
CA ALA A 61 7.75 -17.28 -3.73
C ALA A 61 6.75 -18.31 -4.28
N LYS A 62 5.90 -17.95 -5.27
CA LYS A 62 4.81 -18.82 -5.76
C LYS A 62 5.03 -19.44 -7.14
N SER A 63 6.12 -19.12 -7.85
CA SER A 63 6.51 -19.84 -9.06
C SER A 63 7.43 -21.02 -8.71
N ASN A 64 6.86 -22.11 -8.18
CA ASN A 64 7.56 -23.40 -8.10
C ASN A 64 7.26 -24.16 -9.41
N PRO A 65 8.24 -24.46 -10.28
CA PRO A 65 8.03 -25.04 -11.62
C PRO A 65 7.66 -26.53 -11.63
N ALA A 66 6.97 -27.05 -10.61
CA ALA A 66 6.69 -28.47 -10.46
C ALA A 66 5.36 -28.95 -11.08
N ASP A 67 4.54 -28.06 -11.67
CA ASP A 67 3.24 -28.40 -12.27
C ASP A 67 3.24 -28.22 -13.80
N ALA A 68 4.18 -28.87 -14.49
CA ALA A 68 4.24 -28.91 -15.95
C ALA A 68 4.13 -30.35 -16.50
N GLY A 69 3.38 -31.22 -15.82
CA GLY A 69 3.46 -32.67 -16.05
C GLY A 69 2.16 -33.47 -16.00
N GLN A 70 0.98 -32.85 -16.01
CA GLN A 70 -0.26 -33.61 -16.12
C GLN A 70 -1.39 -32.77 -16.71
N THR A 71 -2.27 -33.40 -17.50
CA THR A 71 -3.47 -32.87 -18.19
C THR A 71 -3.33 -32.50 -19.68
N VAL A 72 -2.90 -33.44 -20.52
CA VAL A 72 -3.54 -33.58 -21.85
C VAL A 72 -3.50 -35.05 -22.28
N ALA A 73 -4.61 -35.52 -22.85
CA ALA A 73 -4.82 -36.83 -23.51
C ALA A 73 -5.36 -37.99 -22.65
N GLU A 74 -6.54 -37.82 -22.04
CA GLU A 74 -7.47 -38.93 -21.77
C GLU A 74 -8.90 -38.38 -21.65
N ASP A 75 -9.51 -37.91 -22.74
CA ASP A 75 -10.99 -37.87 -22.89
C ASP A 75 -11.40 -37.53 -24.33
N THR A 76 -11.33 -38.49 -25.26
CA THR A 76 -12.15 -38.44 -26.50
C THR A 76 -12.37 -39.84 -27.06
N VAL A 77 -12.89 -40.75 -26.23
CA VAL A 77 -13.56 -41.98 -26.71
C VAL A 77 -15.07 -41.76 -26.57
N HIS A 78 -15.63 -40.80 -27.31
CA HIS A 78 -17.08 -40.74 -27.50
C HIS A 78 -17.51 -39.85 -28.67
N SER A 79 -17.49 -40.40 -29.88
CA SER A 79 -18.58 -40.22 -30.87
C SER A 79 -18.29 -41.05 -32.13
N ALA A 80 -18.80 -42.28 -32.15
CA ALA A 80 -18.99 -43.01 -33.40
C ALA A 80 -20.14 -42.37 -34.19
N PRO A 81 -20.03 -42.12 -35.50
CA PRO A 81 -21.20 -41.92 -36.33
C PRO A 81 -21.83 -43.28 -36.62
N VAL A 82 -22.97 -43.54 -35.98
CA VAL A 82 -23.98 -44.47 -36.51
C VAL A 82 -24.49 -43.84 -37.82
N ASP A 83 -24.02 -44.36 -38.96
CA ASP A 83 -24.66 -44.10 -40.26
C ASP A 83 -25.33 -45.38 -40.76
N SER A 84 -26.59 -45.21 -41.11
CA SER A 84 -27.61 -46.23 -41.31
C SER A 84 -28.21 -46.03 -42.69
N ASN A 85 -27.63 -46.65 -43.73
CA ASN A 85 -28.26 -46.88 -45.03
C ASN A 85 -27.43 -47.95 -45.78
N ARG A 86 -27.81 -49.22 -45.88
CA ARG A 86 -28.87 -49.85 -46.71
C ARG A 86 -28.78 -49.47 -48.21
N THR A 87 -28.58 -50.53 -49.02
CA THR A 87 -28.52 -50.69 -50.49
C THR A 87 -27.29 -50.18 -51.23
#